data_AF-A0A536Z5B6-F1
#
_entry.id   AF-A0A536Z5B6-F1
#
_cell.length_a   1.000
_cell.length_b   1.000
_cell.length_c   1.000
_cell.angle_alpha   90.00
_cell.angle_beta   90.00
_cell.angle_gamma   90.00
#
_symmetry.space_group_name_H-M   'P 1'
#
loop_
_entity.id
_entity.type
_entity.pdbx_description
1 polymer ?
#
loop_
_entity_poly.entity_id
_entity_poly.type
_entity_poly.pdbx_seq_one_letter_code
_entity_poly.pdbx_strand_id
1 'polypeptide(L)'
;VMYGAGSGRLPELRFLSPNVEIQAGDKLLTSGIDGTYPSGLAVAQVVSVERETGQIFARVTCKPLAGVEKSPHLLILGPAAATPPRPEEPAESDAPRKSRGRHRG
;
A
#
# COMPACT_ATOMS: atom_id res chain seq x y z
N VAL A 1 -3.35 5.42 2.11
CA VAL A 1 -2.69 6.36 1.15
C VAL A 1 -2.30 7.63 1.89
N MET A 2 -1.10 8.18 1.63
CA MET A 2 -0.61 9.40 2.29
C MET A 2 -1.11 10.65 1.57
N TYR A 3 -1.56 11.66 2.33
CA TYR A 3 -2.02 12.95 1.82
C TYR A 3 -1.29 14.10 2.51
N GLY A 4 -0.85 15.08 1.72
CA GLY A 4 -0.37 16.36 2.25
C GLY A 4 -1.53 17.23 2.73
N ALA A 5 -1.30 17.99 3.79
CA ALA A 5 -2.27 18.95 4.32
C ALA A 5 -1.91 20.41 3.97
N GLY A 6 -0.86 20.66 3.18
CA GLY A 6 -0.35 22.01 2.90
C GLY A 6 0.53 22.57 4.02
N SER A 7 1.07 23.78 3.81
CA SER A 7 2.10 24.36 4.67
C SER A 7 1.67 24.48 6.13
N GLY A 8 2.56 24.06 7.03
CA GLY A 8 2.35 24.12 8.48
C GLY A 8 1.38 23.07 9.04
N ARG A 9 0.82 22.18 8.20
CA ARG A 9 -0.06 21.09 8.65
C ARG A 9 0.61 19.74 8.45
N LEU A 10 0.39 18.84 9.41
CA LEU A 10 0.92 17.48 9.33
C LEU A 10 0.18 16.66 8.27
N PRO A 11 0.88 15.83 7.47
CA PRO A 11 0.24 14.91 6.54
C PRO A 11 -0.61 13.86 7.26
N GLU A 12 -1.55 13.28 6.51
CA GLU A 12 -2.46 12.26 6.99
C GLU A 12 -2.32 10.96 6.21
N LEU A 13 -2.38 9.84 6.91
CA LEU A 13 -2.56 8.53 6.31
C LEU A 13 -4.06 8.17 6.35
N ARG A 14 -4.66 8.02 5.16
CA ARG A 14 -6.11 7.82 4.97
C ARG A 14 -6.43 6.42 4.44
N PHE A 15 -7.72 6.06 4.54
CA PHE A 15 -8.32 4.79 4.11
C PHE A 15 -7.82 3.57 4.85
N LEU A 16 -7.44 3.76 6.12
CA LEU A 16 -7.11 2.65 6.99
C LEU A 16 -8.37 2.09 7.64
N SER A 17 -8.53 0.77 7.54
CA SER A 17 -9.56 0.05 8.29
C SER A 17 -9.43 0.37 9.78
N PRO A 18 -10.54 0.55 10.53
CA PRO A 18 -10.49 0.78 11.97
C PRO A 18 -9.75 -0.33 12.73
N ASN A 19 -9.79 -1.56 12.19
CA ASN A 19 -9.18 -2.75 12.79
C ASN A 19 -7.68 -2.92 12.47
N VAL A 20 -7.09 -2.00 11.70
CA VAL A 20 -5.65 -2.09 11.40
C VAL A 20 -4.85 -1.83 12.67
N GLU A 21 -3.82 -2.64 12.88
CA GLU A 21 -2.85 -2.44 13.95
C GLU A 21 -1.84 -1.39 13.50
N ILE A 22 -2.05 -0.16 13.97
CA ILE A 22 -1.18 0.99 13.75
C ILE A 22 -1.19 1.84 15.02
N GLN A 23 -0.02 2.31 15.42
CA GLN A 23 0.21 2.99 16.69
C GLN A 23 1.13 4.20 16.51
N ALA A 24 1.06 5.13 17.45
CA ALA A 24 2.01 6.23 17.51
C ALA A 24 3.44 5.69 17.66
N GLY A 25 4.37 6.24 16.87
CA GLY A 25 5.74 5.78 16.80
C GLY A 25 6.06 4.90 15.59
N ASP A 26 5.05 4.33 14.92
CA ASP A 26 5.26 3.51 13.73
C ASP A 26 5.90 4.30 12.60
N LYS A 27 6.87 3.69 11.90
CA LYS A 27 7.51 4.27 10.72
C LYS A 27 6.75 3.86 9.47
N LEU A 28 6.44 4.84 8.63
CA LEU A 28 5.77 4.66 7.36
C LEU A 28 6.79 4.61 6.22
N LEU A 29 6.70 3.54 5.43
CA LEU A 29 7.51 3.31 4.25
C LEU A 29 6.66 3.36 2.98
N THR A 30 7.26 3.68 1.84
CA THR A 30 6.62 3.52 0.53
C THR A 30 6.35 2.03 0.26
N SER A 31 5.17 1.71 -0.27
CA SER A 31 4.81 0.34 -0.66
C SER A 31 5.27 -0.02 -2.07
N GLY A 32 5.41 0.97 -2.94
CA GLY A 32 5.69 0.81 -4.38
C GLY A 32 4.54 0.23 -5.21
N ILE A 33 3.33 0.18 -4.65
CA ILE A 33 2.15 -0.42 -5.31
C ILE A 33 1.68 0.35 -6.56
N ASP A 34 2.00 1.64 -6.65
CA ASP A 34 1.63 2.52 -7.77
C ASP A 34 2.71 2.56 -8.87
N GLY A 35 3.84 1.88 -8.69
CA GLY A 35 4.98 1.92 -9.60
C GLY A 35 5.71 3.26 -9.69
N THR A 36 5.30 4.27 -8.92
CA THR A 36 5.89 5.62 -8.95
C THR A 36 7.11 5.71 -8.04
N TYR A 37 7.01 5.14 -6.84
CA TYR A 37 8.10 5.08 -5.88
C TYR A 37 8.56 3.63 -5.67
N PRO A 38 9.87 3.36 -5.49
CA PRO A 38 10.30 2.03 -5.03
C PRO A 38 9.77 1.77 -3.61
N SER A 39 9.61 0.52 -3.23
CA SER A 39 9.22 0.16 -1.86
C SER A 39 10.36 0.41 -0.86
N GLY A 40 10.00 0.70 0.39
CA GLY A 40 10.94 0.77 1.52
C GLY A 40 11.54 2.15 1.81
N LEU A 41 11.16 3.21 1.09
CA LEU A 41 11.62 4.57 1.42
C LEU A 41 10.90 5.11 2.65
N ALA A 42 11.66 5.59 3.63
CA ALA A 42 11.09 6.16 4.84
C ALA A 42 10.45 7.53 4.57
N VAL A 43 9.18 7.67 4.95
CA VAL A 43 8.39 8.89 4.66
C VAL A 43 8.09 9.67 5.93
N ALA A 44 7.43 9.04 6.90
CA ALA A 44 6.90 9.70 8.08
C ALA A 44 6.85 8.76 9.28
N GLN A 45 6.65 9.32 10.47
CA GLN A 45 6.34 8.59 11.69
C GLN A 45 4.91 8.92 12.12
N VAL A 46 4.15 7.92 12.57
CA VAL A 46 2.81 8.11 13.11
C VAL A 46 2.88 8.90 14.41
N VAL A 47 2.09 9.97 14.50
CA VAL A 47 1.99 10.83 15.69
C VAL A 47 0.73 10.52 16.47
N SER A 48 -0.41 10.38 15.78
CA SER A 48 -1.69 10.05 16.41
C SER A 48 -2.52 9.15 15.51
N VAL A 49 -3.37 8.35 16.16
CA VAL A 49 -4.35 7.48 15.51
C VAL A 49 -5.69 7.69 16.19
N GLU A 50 -6.62 8.32 15.48
CA GLU A 50 -7.97 8.62 15.94
C GLU A 50 -8.97 7.64 15.29
N ARG A 51 -9.76 6.96 16.12
CA ARG A 51 -10.80 6.03 15.70
C ARG A 51 -12.12 6.48 16.33
N GLU A 52 -12.92 7.20 15.55
CA GLU A 52 -14.20 7.74 16.01
C GLU A 52 -15.34 6.76 15.69
N THR A 53 -16.22 6.55 16.67
CA THR A 53 -17.40 5.68 16.51
C THR A 53 -18.31 6.22 15.39
N GLY A 54 -18.55 5.39 14.37
CA GLY A 54 -19.36 5.76 13.20
C GLY A 54 -18.56 6.13 11.96
N GLN A 55 -17.24 6.31 12.07
CA GLN A 55 -16.38 6.49 10.91
C GLN A 55 -15.93 5.14 10.33
N ILE A 56 -15.95 5.04 8.99
CA ILE A 56 -15.54 3.84 8.26
C ILE A 56 -14.01 3.70 8.22
N PHE A 57 -13.28 4.79 8.43
CA PHE A 57 -11.82 4.81 8.40
C PHE A 57 -11.23 5.52 9.61
N ALA A 58 -10.06 5.05 10.05
CA ALA A 58 -9.26 5.75 11.05
C ALA A 58 -8.62 7.02 10.44
N ARG A 59 -8.46 8.05 11.27
CA ARG A 59 -7.68 9.24 10.93
C ARG A 59 -6.29 9.13 11.57
N VAL A 60 -5.25 9.18 10.74
CA VAL A 60 -3.87 9.01 11.20
C VAL A 60 -3.05 10.21 10.82
N THR A 61 -2.51 10.93 11.81
CA THR A 61 -1.65 12.08 11.59
C THR A 61 -0.19 11.67 11.69
N CYS A 62 0.64 12.14 10.75
CA CYS A 62 2.01 11.69 10.60
C CYS A 62 2.99 12.88 10.59
N LYS A 63 4.18 12.69 11.16
CA LYS A 63 5.28 13.65 11.10
C LYS A 63 6.29 13.22 10.03
N PRO A 64 6.58 14.06 9.01
CA PRO A 64 7.63 13.76 8.05
C PRO A 64 8.97 13.47 8.72
N LEU A 65 9.67 12.43 8.28
CA LEU A 65 11.01 12.09 8.78
C LEU A 65 12.09 12.99 8.16
N ALA A 66 11.89 13.39 6.91
CA ALA A 66 12.78 14.31 6.22
C ALA A 66 12.45 15.77 6.58
N GLY A 67 13.48 16.55 6.88
CA GLY A 67 13.39 18.01 6.98
C GLY A 67 13.38 18.67 5.60
N VAL A 68 12.38 18.35 4.78
CA VAL A 68 12.29 18.81 3.37
C VAL A 68 12.40 20.33 3.21
N GLU A 69 11.92 21.10 4.18
CA GLU A 69 12.01 22.58 4.21
C GLU A 69 13.45 23.11 4.33
N LYS A 70 14.42 22.27 4.73
CA LYS A 70 15.78 22.68 5.09
C LYS A 70 16.87 21.96 4.30
N SER A 71 16.51 21.12 3.32
CA SER A 71 17.49 20.37 2.52
C SER A 71 17.76 21.09 1.20
N PRO A 72 18.99 21.52 0.93
CA PRO A 72 19.36 22.12 -0.37
C PRO A 72 19.60 21.06 -1.46
N HIS A 73 19.65 19.78 -1.09
CA HIS A 73 19.94 18.67 -1.99
C HIS A 73 18.74 17.75 -2.15
N LEU A 74 18.65 17.14 -3.33
CA LEU A 74 17.58 16.26 -3.75
C LEU A 74 18.11 15.13 -4.63
N LEU A 75 17.52 13.95 -4.48
CA LEU A 75 17.80 12.76 -5.27
C LEU A 75 16.57 12.45 -6.12
N ILE A 76 16.77 12.38 -7.43
CA ILE A 76 15.75 11.95 -8.37
C ILE A 76 15.88 10.44 -8.53
N LEU A 77 14.79 9.72 -8.26
CA LEU A 77 14.70 8.29 -8.47
C LEU A 77 14.20 8.01 -9.89
N GLY A 78 14.89 7.12 -10.60
CA GLY A 78 14.42 6.62 -11.89
C GLY A 78 13.20 5.70 -11.74
N PRO A 79 12.52 5.38 -12.84
CA PRO A 79 11.39 4.45 -12.82
C PRO A 79 11.82 3.10 -12.22
N ALA A 80 10.93 2.51 -11.41
CA ALA A 80 11.18 1.19 -10.86
C ALA A 80 11.38 0.17 -11.99
N ALA A 81 12.33 -0.75 -11.81
CA ALA A 81 12.52 -1.86 -12.75
C ALA A 81 11.20 -2.63 -12.91
N ALA A 82 10.88 -3.05 -14.14
CA ALA A 82 9.65 -3.78 -14.41
C ALA A 82 9.56 -5.01 -13.50
N THR A 83 8.42 -5.17 -12.83
CA THR A 83 8.11 -6.38 -12.07
C THR A 83 8.27 -7.58 -13.01
N PRO A 84 8.99 -8.65 -12.61
CA PRO A 84 9.10 -9.83 -13.45
C PRO A 84 7.70 -10.35 -13.81
N PRO A 85 7.51 -10.91 -15.02
CA PRO A 85 6.23 -11.44 -15.42
C PRO A 85 5.75 -12.46 -14.38
N ARG A 86 4.45 -12.44 -14.09
CA ARG A 86 3.83 -13.42 -13.20
C ARG A 86 4.23 -14.82 -13.69
N PRO A 87 4.75 -15.71 -12.83
CA PRO A 87 5.00 -17.09 -13.20
C PRO A 87 3.74 -17.70 -13.82
N GLU A 88 3.88 -18.44 -14.91
CA GLU A 88 2.75 -19.14 -15.53
C GLU A 88 2.12 -20.04 -14.47
N GLU A 89 0.85 -19.78 -14.12
CA GLU A 89 0.07 -20.72 -13.31
C GLU A 89 0.04 -22.04 -14.09
N PRO A 90 0.45 -23.17 -13.49
CA PRO A 90 0.34 -24.46 -14.15
C PRO A 90 -1.11 -24.64 -14.59
N ALA A 91 -1.34 -24.71 -15.91
CA ALA A 91 -2.65 -25.01 -16.43
C ALA A 91 -3.14 -26.30 -15.74
N GLU A 92 -4.26 -26.21 -15.03
CA GLU A 92 -4.93 -27.39 -14.49
C GLU A 92 -5.08 -28.39 -15.63
N SER A 93 -4.36 -29.50 -15.50
CA SER A 93 -4.31 -30.59 -16.47
C SER A 93 -5.72 -30.96 -16.92
N ASP A 94 -5.98 -30.82 -18.21
CA ASP A 94 -7.17 -31.29 -18.92
C ASP A 94 -7.35 -32.79 -18.65
N ALA A 95 -8.10 -33.14 -17.61
CA ALA A 95 -8.49 -34.52 -17.36
C ALA A 95 -9.71 -34.86 -18.23
N PRO A 96 -9.65 -35.88 -19.11
CA PRO A 96 -10.72 -36.15 -20.05
C PRO A 96 -11.97 -36.64 -19.30
N ARG A 97 -13.06 -35.88 -19.40
CA ARG A 97 -14.39 -36.32 -18.95
C ARG A 97 -14.84 -37.50 -19.81
N LYS A 98 -14.69 -38.72 -19.29
CA LYS A 98 -15.22 -39.96 -19.88
C LYS A 98 -16.73 -39.82 -20.10
N SER A 99 -17.16 -39.76 -21.37
CA SER A 99 -18.57 -39.83 -21.75
C SER A 99 -19.14 -41.21 -21.37
N ARG A 100 -20.03 -41.28 -20.38
CA ARG A 100 -20.85 -42.48 -20.15
C ARG A 100 -22.05 -42.45 -21.10
N GLY A 101 -22.08 -43.43 -21.99
CA GLY A 101 -23.05 -43.60 -23.05
C GLY A 101 -24.49 -43.78 -22.57
N ARG A 102 -25.38 -43.22 -23.39
CA ARG A 102 -26.82 -43.43 -23.47
C ARG A 102 -27.12 -44.93 -23.66
N HIS A 103 -27.81 -45.57 -22.71
CA HIS A 103 -28.46 -46.86 -22.97
C HIS A 103 -29.98 -46.68 -22.86
N ARG A 104 -30.65 -47.11 -23.93
CA ARG A 104 -32.10 -47.09 -24.15
C ARG A 104 -32.76 -48.14 -23.27
N GLY A 105 -33.94 -47.81 -22.74
CA GLY A 105 -34.97 -48.72 -22.25
C GLY A 105 -36.31 -48.20 -22.74
#